data_AF-A0A1I2MXP5-F1
#
_entry.id   AF-A0A1I2MXP5-F1
#
_cell.length_a   1.000
_cell.length_b   1.000
_cell.length_c   1.000
_cell.angle_alpha   90.00
_cell.angle_beta   90.00
_cell.angle_gamma   90.00
#
_symmetry.space_group_name_H-M   'P 1'
#
loop_
_entity.id
_entity.type
_entity.pdbx_description
1 polymer ?
#
loop_
_entity_poly.entity_id
_entity_poly.type
_entity_poly.pdbx_seq_one_letter_code
_entity_poly.pdbx_strand_id
1 'polypeptide(L)'
;MMRVNTTRFGELEIDSNKIIAFPKGIPGFENLRRFFILPVAGTEDIHWLQAAEAPEVALMVIDPFKFFKDYTCDIPENDIEELELTSPEKPLVLTTITVPGGNPAGATANLVAPIIINTEQNRAKQVIMSGSPYTTKHQLFGQKTSGGEGK
;
A
#
# COMPACT_ATOMS: atom_id res chain seq x y z
N MET A 1 -20.85 -3.43 -11.11
CA MET A 1 -20.12 -2.35 -11.80
C MET A 1 -20.49 -1.01 -11.17
N MET A 2 -19.51 -0.14 -10.98
CA MET A 2 -19.62 1.21 -10.43
C MET A 2 -18.82 2.16 -11.33
N ARG A 3 -19.38 3.32 -11.66
CA ARG A 3 -18.64 4.38 -12.38
C ARG A 3 -17.92 5.29 -11.39
N VAL A 4 -16.66 5.57 -11.66
CA VAL A 4 -15.80 6.43 -10.84
C VAL A 4 -15.08 7.43 -11.73
N ASN A 5 -15.13 8.70 -11.37
CA ASN A 5 -14.31 9.73 -12.00
C ASN A 5 -12.95 9.81 -11.32
N THR A 6 -11.88 9.88 -12.11
CA THR A 6 -10.51 10.00 -11.60
C THR A 6 -9.80 11.12 -12.34
N THR A 7 -8.91 11.84 -11.65
CA THR A 7 -8.15 12.94 -12.27
C THR A 7 -7.11 12.43 -13.27
N ARG A 8 -6.60 11.20 -13.06
CA ARG A 8 -5.47 10.64 -13.82
C ARG A 8 -5.88 9.67 -14.92
N PHE A 9 -7.02 9.00 -14.78
CA PHE A 9 -7.45 7.93 -15.67
C PHE A 9 -8.82 8.21 -16.32
N GLY A 10 -9.41 9.38 -16.08
CA GLY A 10 -10.74 9.72 -16.56
C GLY A 10 -11.84 8.94 -15.85
N GLU A 11 -12.94 8.70 -16.55
CA GLU A 11 -14.05 7.88 -16.06
C GLU A 11 -13.69 6.39 -16.20
N LEU A 12 -13.83 5.64 -15.11
CA LEU A 12 -13.57 4.21 -15.05
C LEU A 12 -14.84 3.45 -14.64
N GLU A 13 -15.04 2.27 -15.22
CA GLU A 13 -16.04 1.31 -14.76
C GLU A 13 -15.35 0.20 -13.97
N ILE A 14 -15.62 0.17 -12.66
CA ILE A 14 -14.96 -0.73 -11.70
C ILE A 14 -15.97 -1.78 -11.24
N ASP A 15 -15.55 -3.05 -11.21
CA ASP A 15 -16.35 -4.09 -10.57
C ASP A 15 -16.48 -3.77 -9.07
N SER A 16 -17.72 -3.80 -8.58
CA SER A 16 -18.03 -3.52 -7.17
C SER A 16 -17.29 -4.49 -6.24
N ASN A 17 -16.98 -5.71 -6.70
CA ASN A 17 -16.20 -6.71 -5.99
C ASN A 17 -14.70 -6.38 -5.88
N LYS A 18 -14.21 -5.36 -6.62
CA LYS A 18 -12.83 -4.86 -6.53
C LYS A 18 -12.71 -3.62 -5.64
N ILE A 19 -13.82 -3.14 -5.08
CA ILE A 19 -13.82 -2.03 -4.13
C ILE A 19 -13.37 -2.57 -2.77
N ILE A 20 -12.30 -1.99 -2.25
CA ILE A 20 -11.72 -2.29 -0.95
C ILE A 20 -12.26 -1.27 0.04
N ALA A 21 -12.88 -1.77 1.11
CA ALA A 21 -13.39 -0.98 2.21
C ALA A 21 -12.27 -0.66 3.21
N PHE A 22 -12.15 0.61 3.56
CA PHE A 22 -11.32 1.12 4.65
C PHE A 22 -12.25 1.71 5.72
N PRO A 23 -12.75 0.92 6.70
CA PRO A 23 -13.78 1.38 7.64
C PRO A 23 -13.37 2.62 8.45
N LYS A 24 -12.08 2.76 8.74
CA LYS A 24 -11.46 3.91 9.43
C LYS A 24 -10.78 4.90 8.47
N GLY A 25 -10.90 4.68 7.17
CA GLY A 25 -10.13 5.37 6.14
C GLY A 25 -8.62 5.11 6.25
N ILE A 26 -7.84 6.03 5.70
CA ILE A 26 -6.39 6.07 5.78
C ILE A 26 -6.00 7.32 6.59
N PRO A 27 -5.02 7.29 7.50
CA PRO A 27 -4.51 8.49 8.18
C PRO A 27 -4.29 9.67 7.23
N GLY A 28 -4.91 10.82 7.53
CA GLY A 28 -4.95 12.01 6.67
C GLY A 28 -6.05 12.02 5.60
N PHE A 29 -6.79 10.92 5.46
CA PHE A 29 -7.90 10.70 4.54
C PHE A 29 -9.02 9.87 5.21
N GLU A 30 -9.33 10.13 6.48
CA GLU A 30 -10.24 9.33 7.31
C GLU A 30 -11.69 9.31 6.78
N ASN A 31 -12.06 10.30 5.96
CA ASN A 31 -13.36 10.40 5.31
C ASN A 31 -13.47 9.53 4.04
N LEU A 32 -12.35 9.09 3.46
CA LEU A 32 -12.33 8.24 2.27
C LEU A 32 -12.32 6.78 2.71
N ARG A 33 -13.31 6.01 2.27
CA ARG A 33 -13.57 4.65 2.79
C ARG A 33 -13.61 3.59 1.72
N ARG A 34 -13.57 3.97 0.45
CA ARG A 34 -13.59 3.03 -0.68
C ARG A 34 -12.43 3.32 -1.60
N PHE A 35 -11.61 2.31 -1.81
CA PHE A 35 -10.46 2.38 -2.70
C PHE A 35 -10.45 1.20 -3.67
N PHE A 36 -9.69 1.31 -4.76
CA PHE A 36 -9.43 0.22 -5.68
C PHE A 36 -8.01 0.33 -6.24
N ILE A 37 -7.47 -0.82 -6.66
CA ILE A 37 -6.10 -0.93 -7.15
C ILE A 37 -6.09 -0.85 -8.68
N LEU A 38 -5.24 0.01 -9.23
CA LEU A 38 -4.99 0.15 -10.66
C LEU A 38 -3.50 -0.09 -10.96
N PRO A 39 -3.15 -0.76 -12.07
CA PRO A 39 -1.77 -0.91 -12.49
C PRO A 39 -1.18 0.43 -12.97
N VAL A 40 0.14 0.56 -12.89
CA VAL A 40 0.89 1.63 -13.57
C VAL A 40 1.41 1.07 -14.90
N ALA A 41 1.17 1.77 -16.00
CA ALA A 41 1.67 1.35 -17.31
C ALA A 41 3.22 1.27 -17.30
N GLY A 42 3.76 0.14 -17.76
CA GLY A 42 5.20 -0.09 -17.87
C GLY A 42 5.86 -0.67 -16.61
N THR A 43 5.11 -1.04 -15.58
CA THR A 43 5.62 -1.74 -14.40
C THR A 43 4.58 -2.67 -13.80
N GLU A 44 5.02 -3.83 -13.30
CA GLU A 44 4.16 -4.82 -12.62
C GLU A 44 4.20 -4.69 -11.09
N ASP A 45 5.10 -3.86 -10.56
CA ASP A 45 5.39 -3.82 -9.12
C ASP A 45 4.85 -2.55 -8.45
N ILE A 46 4.47 -1.55 -9.24
CA ILE A 46 3.92 -0.28 -8.75
C ILE A 46 2.46 -0.16 -9.19
N HIS A 47 1.61 0.19 -8.24
CA HIS A 47 0.18 0.34 -8.44
C HIS A 47 -0.31 1.66 -7.86
N TRP A 48 -1.49 2.08 -8.31
CA TRP A 48 -2.27 3.14 -7.67
C TRP A 48 -3.32 2.53 -6.76
N LEU A 49 -3.40 3.02 -5.53
CA LEU A 49 -4.56 2.87 -4.67
C LEU A 49 -5.41 4.13 -4.80
N GLN A 50 -6.44 4.07 -5.64
CA GLN A 50 -7.30 5.19 -6.02
C GLN A 50 -8.54 5.25 -5.12
N ALA A 51 -8.85 6.42 -4.56
CA ALA A 51 -10.10 6.63 -3.83
C ALA A 51 -11.28 6.66 -4.81
N ALA A 52 -12.37 5.97 -4.48
CA ALA A 52 -13.60 5.99 -5.25
C ALA A 52 -14.43 7.26 -5.00
N GLU A 53 -14.17 7.95 -3.89
CA GLU A 53 -14.93 9.12 -3.44
C GLU A 53 -14.26 10.46 -3.75
N ALA A 54 -12.97 10.44 -4.08
CA ALA A 54 -12.17 11.64 -4.34
C ALA A 54 -11.28 11.42 -5.57
N PRO A 55 -11.67 11.94 -6.75
CA PRO A 55 -10.97 11.73 -8.03
C PRO A 55 -9.47 12.07 -8.02
N GLU A 56 -9.06 13.03 -7.20
CA GLU A 56 -7.70 13.54 -7.07
C GLU A 56 -6.81 12.68 -6.17
N VAL A 57 -7.41 11.90 -5.25
CA VAL A 57 -6.70 11.11 -4.25
C VAL A 57 -6.35 9.74 -4.81
N ALA A 58 -5.06 9.55 -5.06
CA ALA A 58 -4.46 8.27 -5.42
C ALA A 58 -3.08 8.15 -4.79
N LEU A 59 -2.82 7.04 -4.12
CA LEU A 59 -1.52 6.74 -3.50
C LEU A 59 -0.76 5.74 -4.37
N MET A 60 0.52 5.96 -4.61
CA MET A 60 1.35 4.92 -5.21
C MET A 60 1.71 3.89 -4.15
N VAL A 61 1.56 2.62 -4.49
CA VAL A 61 1.80 1.49 -3.58
C VAL A 61 2.61 0.40 -4.28
N ILE A 62 3.36 -0.35 -3.48
CA ILE A 62 4.14 -1.52 -3.92
C ILE A 62 3.92 -2.68 -2.96
N ASP A 63 4.19 -3.91 -3.44
CA ASP A 63 4.43 -5.05 -2.56
C ASP A 63 5.82 -4.90 -1.93
N PRO A 64 5.94 -4.66 -0.60
CA PRO A 64 7.23 -4.42 0.03
C PRO A 64 8.16 -5.62 -0.05
N PHE A 65 7.64 -6.85 -0.10
CA PHE A 65 8.47 -8.07 -0.09
C PHE A 65 9.26 -8.25 -1.38
N LYS A 66 8.83 -7.63 -2.48
CA LYS A 66 9.56 -7.62 -3.75
C LYS A 66 10.80 -6.72 -3.74
N PHE A 67 10.80 -5.68 -2.90
CA PHE A 67 11.86 -4.67 -2.85
C PHE A 67 12.77 -4.81 -1.63
N PHE A 68 12.24 -5.34 -0.52
CA PHE A 68 12.92 -5.42 0.76
C PHE A 68 12.91 -6.88 1.25
N LYS A 69 13.95 -7.64 0.90
CA LYS A 69 14.01 -9.09 1.18
C LYS A 69 13.91 -9.44 2.66
N ASP A 70 14.43 -8.57 3.52
CA ASP A 70 14.44 -8.73 4.97
C ASP A 70 13.27 -8.00 5.66
N TYR A 71 12.26 -7.58 4.88
CA TYR A 71 11.06 -6.96 5.44
C TYR A 71 10.15 -8.00 6.08
N THR A 72 9.85 -7.81 7.36
CA THR A 72 8.85 -8.56 8.11
C THR A 72 7.68 -7.65 8.45
N CYS A 73 6.48 -8.22 8.52
CA CYS A 73 5.25 -7.50 8.78
C CYS A 73 4.46 -8.25 9.85
N ASP A 74 4.73 -7.93 11.11
CA ASP A 74 4.04 -8.51 12.25
C ASP A 74 2.80 -7.66 12.57
N ILE A 75 1.64 -8.14 12.11
CA ILE A 75 0.36 -7.45 12.28
C ILE A 75 -0.08 -7.59 13.75
N PRO A 76 -0.37 -6.49 14.48
CA PRO A 76 -0.86 -6.58 15.84
C PRO A 76 -2.18 -7.35 15.95
N GLU A 77 -2.39 -8.08 17.04
CA GLU A 77 -3.58 -8.93 17.24
C GLU A 77 -4.90 -8.16 17.10
N ASN A 78 -4.99 -6.96 17.65
CA ASN A 78 -6.16 -6.08 17.49
C ASN A 78 -6.45 -5.74 16.01
N ASP A 79 -5.40 -5.62 15.18
CA ASP A 79 -5.55 -5.36 13.75
C ASP A 79 -5.96 -6.61 12.98
N ILE A 80 -5.48 -7.79 13.39
CA ILE A 80 -5.90 -9.10 12.86
C ILE A 80 -7.40 -9.30 13.07
N GLU A 81 -7.89 -9.04 14.28
CA GLU A 81 -9.32 -9.11 14.61
C GLU A 81 -10.13 -8.09 13.80
N GLU A 82 -9.69 -6.83 13.74
CA GLU A 82 -10.41 -5.77 13.03
C GLU A 82 -10.48 -6.00 11.51
N LEU A 83 -9.47 -6.65 10.94
CA LEU A 83 -9.40 -7.02 9.53
C LEU A 83 -10.03 -8.38 9.22
N GLU A 84 -10.53 -9.10 10.23
CA GLU A 84 -11.13 -10.42 10.10
C GLU A 84 -10.19 -11.43 9.41
N LEU A 85 -8.90 -11.38 9.76
CA LEU A 85 -7.87 -12.26 9.20
C LEU A 85 -7.94 -13.66 9.85
N THR A 86 -8.98 -14.41 9.51
CA THR A 86 -9.25 -15.76 10.07
C THR A 86 -8.84 -16.90 9.14
N SER A 87 -8.53 -16.59 7.87
CA SER A 87 -8.17 -17.57 6.84
C SER A 87 -6.70 -17.97 6.93
N PRO A 88 -6.32 -19.20 6.53
CA PRO A 88 -4.91 -19.56 6.35
C PRO A 88 -4.25 -18.81 5.19
N GLU A 89 -5.03 -18.18 4.29
CA GLU A 89 -4.49 -17.35 3.23
C GLU A 89 -3.83 -16.08 3.80
N LYS A 90 -2.67 -15.73 3.25
CA LYS A 90 -1.96 -14.53 3.68
C LYS A 90 -2.69 -13.29 3.16
N PRO A 91 -2.85 -12.24 4.00
CA PRO A 91 -3.39 -10.97 3.51
C PRO A 91 -2.46 -10.37 2.45
N LEU A 92 -3.02 -9.54 1.58
CA LEU A 92 -2.23 -8.71 0.70
C LEU A 92 -1.61 -7.56 1.53
N VAL A 93 -0.29 -7.41 1.42
CA VAL A 93 0.46 -6.34 2.08
C VAL A 93 0.97 -5.37 1.04
N LEU A 94 0.70 -4.09 1.22
CA LEU A 94 1.18 -3.01 0.38
C LEU A 94 1.82 -1.92 1.24
N THR A 95 2.78 -1.19 0.69
CA THR A 95 3.31 0.03 1.32
C THR A 95 3.21 1.20 0.35
N THR A 96 2.92 2.38 0.89
CA THR A 96 2.90 3.62 0.10
C THR A 96 4.31 4.05 -0.25
N ILE A 97 4.50 4.54 -1.48
CA ILE A 97 5.77 5.12 -1.92
C ILE A 97 5.64 6.62 -2.19
N THR A 98 6.71 7.35 -1.89
CA THR A 98 6.86 8.77 -2.20
C THR A 98 7.95 8.93 -3.24
N VAL A 99 7.63 9.56 -4.37
CA VAL A 99 8.59 9.92 -5.42
C VAL A 99 8.89 11.41 -5.33
N PRO A 100 10.14 11.82 -5.01
CA PRO A 100 10.53 13.22 -5.03
C PRO A 100 10.36 13.82 -6.44
N GLY A 101 9.92 15.08 -6.49
CA GLY A 101 9.69 15.79 -7.76
C GLY A 101 10.95 15.80 -8.64
N GLY A 102 10.83 15.29 -9.86
CA GLY A 102 11.93 15.23 -10.83
C GLY A 102 13.02 14.17 -10.52
N ASN A 103 12.88 13.36 -9.46
CA ASN A 103 13.86 12.33 -9.11
C ASN A 103 13.20 10.98 -8.74
N PRO A 104 12.78 10.19 -9.76
CA PRO A 104 12.26 8.83 -9.54
C PRO A 104 13.24 7.89 -8.81
N ALA A 105 14.55 8.04 -9.03
CA ALA A 105 15.56 7.22 -8.36
C ALA A 105 15.61 7.46 -6.84
N GLY A 106 15.12 8.62 -6.38
CA GLY A 106 15.00 8.97 -4.96
C GLY A 106 13.72 8.45 -4.29
N ALA A 107 12.96 7.56 -4.94
CA ALA A 107 11.72 7.03 -4.38
C ALA A 107 11.95 6.32 -3.03
N THR A 108 11.02 6.53 -2.09
CA THR A 108 11.06 5.90 -0.76
C THR A 108 9.74 5.23 -0.41
N ALA A 109 9.80 4.10 0.31
CA ALA A 109 8.66 3.37 0.85
C ALA A 109 8.48 3.64 2.34
N ASN A 110 7.22 3.67 2.80
CA ASN A 110 6.88 3.76 4.21
C ASN A 110 6.67 2.37 4.83
N LEU A 111 7.76 1.77 5.30
CA LEU A 111 7.73 0.43 5.90
C LEU A 111 7.21 0.41 7.35
N VAL A 112 6.90 1.56 7.95
CA VAL A 112 6.30 1.63 9.30
C VAL A 112 4.79 1.47 9.27
N ALA A 113 4.16 1.87 8.16
CA ALA A 113 2.70 1.92 8.05
C ALA A 113 2.18 1.17 6.80
N PRO A 114 2.35 -0.16 6.73
CA PRO A 114 1.80 -0.96 5.64
C PRO A 114 0.27 -0.90 5.60
N ILE A 115 -0.27 -1.06 4.41
CA ILE A 115 -1.68 -1.30 4.13
C ILE A 115 -1.87 -2.81 4.08
N ILE A 116 -2.70 -3.33 4.99
CA ILE A 116 -3.06 -4.74 5.04
C ILE A 116 -4.47 -4.88 4.47
N ILE A 117 -4.65 -5.79 3.53
CA ILE A 117 -5.91 -6.04 2.84
C ILE A 117 -6.29 -7.51 3.02
N ASN A 118 -7.42 -7.74 3.68
CA ASN A 118 -8.13 -8.99 3.62
C ASN A 118 -8.84 -9.08 2.27
N THR A 119 -8.33 -9.91 1.36
CA THR A 119 -8.86 -10.06 0.00
C THR A 119 -10.16 -10.85 -0.06
N GLU A 120 -10.45 -11.68 0.95
CA GLU A 120 -11.72 -12.42 1.04
C GLU A 120 -12.87 -11.49 1.41
N GLN A 121 -12.63 -10.57 2.35
CA GLN A 121 -13.64 -9.62 2.84
C GLN A 121 -13.58 -8.25 2.15
N ASN A 122 -12.61 -8.04 1.25
CA ASN A 122 -12.30 -6.73 0.66
C ASN A 122 -12.17 -5.61 1.70
N ARG A 123 -11.52 -5.91 2.83
CA ARG A 123 -11.40 -5.01 3.98
C ARG A 123 -9.95 -4.68 4.23
N ALA A 124 -9.64 -3.41 4.48
CA ALA A 124 -8.28 -2.95 4.60
C ALA A 124 -8.09 -1.92 5.71
N LYS A 125 -6.84 -1.80 6.14
CA LYS A 125 -6.38 -0.85 7.15
C LYS A 125 -4.92 -0.50 6.90
N GLN A 126 -4.57 0.78 7.12
CA GLN A 126 -3.17 1.15 7.27
C GLN A 126 -2.75 0.90 8.73
N VAL A 127 -1.92 -0.12 8.94
CA VAL A 127 -1.48 -0.60 10.25
C VAL A 127 -0.17 0.06 10.61
N ILE A 128 -0.07 0.66 11.80
CA ILE A 128 1.17 1.30 12.27
C ILE A 128 1.96 0.29 13.10
N MET A 129 3.11 -0.15 12.57
CA MET A 129 4.02 -1.09 13.23
C MET A 129 4.88 -0.38 14.29
N SER A 130 4.27 -0.15 15.45
CA SER A 130 4.93 0.48 16.60
C SER A 130 6.11 -0.35 17.11
N GLY A 131 7.27 0.28 17.32
CA GLY A 131 8.47 -0.41 17.80
C GLY A 131 9.22 -1.24 16.74
N SER A 132 8.78 -1.20 15.48
CA SER A 132 9.52 -1.83 14.38
C SER A 132 10.88 -1.14 14.12
N PRO A 133 11.87 -1.85 13.53
CA PRO A 133 13.15 -1.24 13.14
C PRO A 133 13.03 -0.38 11.87
N TYR A 134 11.84 -0.34 11.27
CA TYR A 134 11.59 0.36 10.02
C TYR A 134 11.39 1.85 10.23
N THR A 135 11.40 2.60 9.12
CA THR A 135 11.22 4.05 9.10
C THR A 135 10.21 4.40 8.03
N THR A 136 9.76 5.64 8.01
CA THR A 136 8.81 6.11 6.99
C THR A 136 9.44 6.34 5.62
N LYS A 137 10.78 6.22 5.50
CA LYS A 137 11.53 6.49 4.27
C LYS A 137 12.64 5.47 4.05
N HIS A 138 12.31 4.37 3.37
CA HIS A 138 13.27 3.37 2.88
C HIS A 138 13.47 3.52 1.38
N GLN A 139 14.69 3.70 0.90
CA GLN A 139 14.97 3.87 -0.53
C GLN A 139 14.61 2.59 -1.31
N LEU A 140 13.85 2.76 -2.41
CA LEU A 140 13.50 1.66 -3.33
C LEU A 140 14.68 1.24 -4.20
N PHE A 141 15.54 2.20 -4.58
CA PHE A 141 16.62 2.00 -5.52
C PHE A 141 17.95 2.41 -4.88
N GLY A 142 19.01 1.67 -5.16
CA GLY A 142 20.38 2.07 -4.78
C GLY A 142 20.82 1.69 -3.37
N GLN A 143 20.20 0.70 -2.72
CA GLN A 143 20.82 0.07 -1.55
C GLN A 143 22.15 -0.56 -1.98
N LYS A 144 23.27 0.12 -1.69
CA LYS A 144 24.58 -0.55 -1.68
C LYS A 144 24.48 -1.61 -0.60
N THR A 145 24.58 -2.88 -0.98
CA THR A 145 24.89 -3.95 -0.03
C THR A 145 26.18 -3.54 0.67
N SER A 146 26.10 -3.17 1.94
CA SER A 146 27.26 -3.09 2.81
C SER A 146 27.76 -4.51 3.03
N GLY A 147 28.43 -5.06 2.03
CA GLY A 147 29.30 -6.21 2.17
C GLY A 147 30.44 -5.78 3.07
N GLY A 148 30.39 -6.23 4.32
CA GLY A 148 31.53 -6.13 5.22
C GLY A 148 32.67 -6.96 4.66
N GLU A 149 33.64 -6.30 4.03
CA GLU A 149 34.99 -6.84 3.93
C GLU A 149 35.69 -6.53 5.25
N GLY A 150 35.57 -7.46 6.18
CA GLY A 150 36.56 -7.61 7.24
C GLY A 150 37.75 -8.36 6.68
N LYS A 151 38.88 -7.67 6.55
CA LYS A 151 40.22 -8.23 6.79
C LYS A 151 41.17 -7.10 7.19
#